data_AF-A0A948G751-F1
#
_entry.id   AF-A0A948G751-F1
#
_cell.length_a   1.000
_cell.length_b   1.000
_cell.length_c   1.000
_cell.angle_alpha   90.00
_cell.angle_beta   90.00
_cell.angle_gamma   90.00
#
_symmetry.space_group_name_H-M   'P 1'
#
loop_
_entity.id
_entity.type
_entity.pdbx_description
1 polymer ?
#
loop_
_entity_poly.entity_id
_entity_poly.type
_entity_poly.pdbx_seq_one_letter_code
_entity_poly.pdbx_strand_id
1 'polypeptide(L)'
;MSVTITWLPNTEADIASYDWQRADDVADAPGTWTDLVSIDHDLLGANYDAGTGRFFYVDTSGSTSHWYRLRAVDTDGNASRYSNPPFQPSESTTPPPFPNTVVLYEDYAGENSLQLTDLDGAPIDEAQVRVYKKIDYDLQNYDAVVGSTMTNATGGWVAPIYVEAGYTYVVHFFKPDAFGPEITEVVVP
;
A
#
# COMPACT_ATOMS: atom_id res chain seq x y z
N MET A 1 -6.40 14.05 12.20
CA MET A 1 -5.07 13.45 12.37
C MET A 1 -5.28 12.15 13.13
N SER A 2 -4.49 11.12 12.84
CA SER A 2 -4.57 9.84 13.54
C SER A 2 -3.18 9.45 14.03
N VAL A 3 -3.13 8.67 15.10
CA VAL A 3 -1.89 8.16 15.68
C VAL A 3 -1.97 6.65 15.71
N THR A 4 -0.94 5.98 15.19
CA THR A 4 -0.75 4.54 15.37
C THR A 4 0.20 4.31 16.53
N ILE A 5 -0.25 3.55 17.51
CA ILE A 5 0.51 3.18 18.69
C ILE A 5 0.85 1.71 18.59
N THR A 6 2.10 1.33 18.82
CA THR A 6 2.54 -0.08 18.78
C THR A 6 3.25 -0.46 20.06
N TRP A 7 3.05 -1.70 20.52
CA TRP A 7 3.75 -2.24 21.68
C TRP A 7 4.04 -3.72 21.50
N LEU A 8 4.98 -4.22 22.29
CA LEU A 8 5.28 -5.64 22.35
C LEU A 8 4.28 -6.35 23.26
N PRO A 9 3.92 -7.61 22.96
CA PRO A 9 3.17 -8.44 23.90
C PRO A 9 3.92 -8.56 25.23
N ASN A 10 3.17 -8.54 26.33
CA ASN A 10 3.67 -8.95 27.64
C ASN A 10 3.93 -10.47 27.59
N THR A 11 5.00 -10.92 28.27
CA THR A 11 5.45 -12.31 28.33
C THR A 11 4.75 -13.13 29.40
N GLU A 12 3.97 -12.51 30.28
CA GLU A 12 3.11 -13.20 31.23
C GLU A 12 2.02 -14.00 30.50
N ALA A 13 1.73 -15.21 30.97
CA ALA A 13 0.90 -16.17 30.25
C ALA A 13 -0.61 -15.92 30.42
N ASP A 14 -0.98 -15.13 31.42
CA ASP A 14 -2.35 -14.89 31.89
C ASP A 14 -2.83 -13.47 31.60
N ILE A 15 -2.23 -12.79 30.62
CA ILE A 15 -2.69 -11.47 30.19
C ILE A 15 -4.01 -11.60 29.43
N ALA A 16 -5.02 -10.85 29.86
CA ALA A 16 -6.31 -10.75 29.19
C ALA A 16 -6.37 -9.57 28.23
N SER A 17 -5.89 -8.40 28.62
CA SER A 17 -6.00 -7.19 27.79
C SER A 17 -4.98 -6.10 28.13
N TYR A 18 -4.98 -5.06 27.29
CA TYR A 18 -4.24 -3.82 27.48
C TYR A 18 -5.20 -2.64 27.54
N ASP A 19 -5.20 -1.94 28.67
CA ASP A 19 -5.98 -0.70 28.83
C ASP A 19 -5.11 0.50 28.47
N TRP A 20 -5.65 1.34 27.58
CA TRP A 20 -5.01 2.56 27.11
C TRP A 20 -5.72 3.79 27.64
N GLN A 21 -4.91 4.77 28.04
CA GLN A 21 -5.38 6.10 28.39
C GLN A 21 -4.67 7.17 27.56
N ARG A 22 -5.39 8.28 27.38
CA ARG A 22 -4.91 9.49 26.71
C ARG A 22 -5.12 10.72 27.57
N ALA A 23 -4.21 11.68 27.49
CA ALA A 23 -4.35 13.02 28.04
C ALA A 23 -3.91 14.07 27.02
N ASP A 24 -4.50 15.26 27.08
CA ASP A 24 -3.99 16.43 26.34
C ASP A 24 -2.66 16.90 26.94
N ASP A 25 -1.81 17.51 26.12
CA ASP A 25 -0.63 18.23 26.61
C ASP A 25 -1.04 19.53 27.32
N VAL A 26 -0.50 19.73 28.51
CA VAL A 26 -0.64 20.94 29.31
C VAL A 26 0.76 21.39 29.73
N ALA A 27 1.38 22.20 28.87
CA ALA A 27 2.73 22.74 29.07
C ALA A 27 3.81 21.65 29.20
N ASP A 28 3.92 20.81 28.17
CA ASP A 28 4.90 19.71 28.05
C ASP A 28 4.75 18.64 29.14
N ALA A 29 3.51 18.45 29.62
CA ALA A 29 3.15 17.45 30.60
C ALA A 29 1.74 16.91 30.33
N PRO A 30 1.45 15.65 30.68
CA PRO A 30 0.10 15.10 30.56
C PRO A 30 -0.89 15.85 31.46
N GLY A 31 -2.01 16.27 30.88
CA GLY A 31 -3.18 16.78 31.59
C GLY A 31 -4.00 15.68 32.26
N THR A 32 -5.33 15.77 32.15
CA THR A 32 -6.23 14.77 32.73
C THR A 32 -6.28 13.51 31.86
N TRP A 33 -6.06 12.35 32.47
CA TRP A 33 -6.14 11.07 31.79
C TRP A 33 -7.59 10.63 31.58
N THR A 34 -7.86 10.12 30.39
CA THR A 34 -9.16 9.58 29.97
C THR A 34 -8.95 8.19 29.39
N ASP A 35 -9.84 7.25 29.69
CA ASP A 35 -9.83 5.93 29.08
C ASP A 35 -10.11 6.04 27.59
N LEU A 36 -9.28 5.35 26.80
CA LEU A 36 -9.34 5.39 25.35
C LEU A 36 -9.91 4.10 24.79
N VAL A 37 -9.28 2.97 25.12
CA VAL A 37 -9.65 1.64 24.61
C VAL A 37 -9.08 0.55 25.52
N SER A 38 -9.73 -0.60 25.55
CA SER A 38 -9.16 -1.86 26.06
C SER A 38 -9.03 -2.84 24.90
N ILE A 39 -7.87 -3.47 24.76
CA ILE A 39 -7.53 -4.35 23.64
C ILE A 39 -7.19 -5.71 24.18
N ASP A 40 -7.96 -6.72 23.78
CA ASP A 40 -7.72 -8.10 24.20
C ASP A 40 -6.33 -8.59 23.75
N HIS A 41 -5.69 -9.38 24.61
CA HIS A 41 -4.46 -10.08 24.28
C HIS A 41 -4.77 -11.27 23.36
N ASP A 42 -5.03 -10.96 22.09
CA ASP A 42 -5.29 -11.94 21.05
C ASP A 42 -4.22 -11.84 19.96
N LEU A 43 -3.29 -12.81 19.94
CA LEU A 43 -2.20 -12.90 18.96
C LEU A 43 -2.68 -13.30 17.55
N LEU A 44 -3.96 -13.61 17.39
CA LEU A 44 -4.60 -13.83 16.08
C LEU A 44 -5.66 -12.76 15.78
N GLY A 45 -5.80 -11.78 16.67
CA GLY A 45 -6.81 -10.74 16.60
C GLY A 45 -6.42 -9.60 15.65
N ALA A 46 -7.40 -8.74 15.35
CA ALA A 46 -7.24 -7.62 14.42
C ALA A 46 -6.22 -6.57 14.87
N ASN A 47 -5.85 -6.56 16.15
CA ASN A 47 -4.89 -5.62 16.75
C ASN A 47 -3.48 -6.19 16.88
N TYR A 48 -3.20 -7.37 16.33
CA TYR A 48 -1.86 -7.96 16.33
C TYR A 48 -1.32 -8.11 14.90
N ASP A 49 -0.12 -7.59 14.67
CA ASP A 49 0.63 -7.80 13.44
C ASP A 49 1.66 -8.91 13.65
N ALA A 50 1.38 -10.09 13.10
CA ALA A 50 2.26 -11.25 13.17
C ALA A 50 3.57 -11.07 12.38
N GLY A 51 3.62 -10.18 11.39
CA GLY A 51 4.83 -9.88 10.63
C GLY A 51 5.86 -9.12 11.45
N THR A 52 5.41 -8.22 12.34
CA THR A 52 6.28 -7.45 13.23
C THR A 52 6.31 -7.98 14.67
N GLY A 53 5.41 -8.90 15.02
CA GLY A 53 5.27 -9.46 16.36
C GLY A 53 4.75 -8.45 17.38
N ARG A 54 3.95 -7.47 16.96
CA ARG A 54 3.53 -6.32 17.78
C ARG A 54 2.02 -6.15 17.77
N PHE A 55 1.51 -5.69 18.90
CA PHE A 55 0.17 -5.14 18.95
C PHE A 55 0.17 -3.70 18.43
N PHE A 56 -0.97 -3.28 17.88
CA PHE A 56 -1.19 -1.92 17.43
C PHE A 56 -2.61 -1.42 17.68
N TYR A 57 -2.72 -0.10 17.84
CA TYR A 57 -3.99 0.63 17.93
C TYR A 57 -3.91 1.93 17.14
N VAL A 58 -4.98 2.26 16.43
CA VAL A 58 -5.11 3.51 15.69
C VAL A 58 -6.10 4.42 16.42
N ASP A 59 -5.59 5.46 17.07
CA ASP A 59 -6.43 6.55 17.58
C ASP A 59 -6.72 7.52 16.43
N THR A 60 -7.93 7.44 15.85
CA THR A 60 -8.36 8.29 14.73
C THR A 60 -8.58 9.75 15.12
N SER A 61 -8.58 10.05 16.42
CA SER A 61 -8.70 11.41 16.98
C SER A 61 -7.40 11.92 17.61
N GLY A 62 -6.35 11.11 17.59
CA GLY A 62 -5.06 11.41 18.19
C GLY A 62 -4.23 12.44 17.41
N SER A 63 -3.25 13.02 18.10
CA SER A 63 -2.23 13.91 17.54
C SER A 63 -0.92 13.79 18.32
N THR A 64 0.13 14.46 17.85
CA THR A 64 1.43 14.56 18.53
C THR A 64 1.39 15.39 19.81
N SER A 65 0.32 16.14 20.07
CA SER A 65 0.09 16.88 21.33
C SER A 65 -0.64 16.06 22.40
N HIS A 66 -0.89 14.78 22.16
CA HIS A 66 -1.50 13.91 23.15
C HIS A 66 -0.46 13.02 23.82
N TRP A 67 -0.64 12.80 25.12
CA TRP A 67 0.11 11.85 25.91
C TRP A 67 -0.65 10.53 26.00
N TYR A 68 0.08 9.42 25.97
CA TYR A 68 -0.46 8.08 26.09
C TYR A 68 0.25 7.28 27.17
N ARG A 69 -0.48 6.35 27.76
CA ARG A 69 0.04 5.32 28.66
C ARG A 69 -0.81 4.06 28.55
N LEU A 70 -0.18 2.92 28.82
CA LEU A 70 -0.84 1.62 28.82
C LEU A 70 -0.63 0.87 30.13
N ARG A 71 -1.49 -0.09 30.42
CA ARG A 71 -1.26 -1.11 31.44
C ARG A 71 -1.75 -2.45 30.92
N ALA A 72 -1.24 -3.54 31.48
CA ALA A 72 -1.78 -4.87 31.23
C ALA A 72 -2.81 -5.23 32.30
N VAL A 73 -3.80 -6.03 31.93
CA VAL A 73 -4.79 -6.62 32.83
C VAL A 73 -4.75 -8.13 32.64
N ASP A 74 -4.64 -8.88 33.73
CA ASP A 74 -4.65 -10.34 33.69
C ASP A 74 -6.08 -10.92 33.60
N THR A 75 -6.19 -12.24 33.43
CA THR A 75 -7.48 -12.95 33.32
C THR A 75 -8.31 -12.94 34.60
N ASP A 76 -7.71 -12.63 35.75
CA ASP A 76 -8.40 -12.45 37.02
C ASP A 76 -8.83 -10.98 37.24
N GLY A 77 -8.50 -10.08 36.30
CA GLY A 77 -8.84 -8.66 36.33
C GLY A 77 -7.84 -7.80 37.10
N ASN A 78 -6.69 -8.32 37.50
CA ASN A 78 -5.66 -7.52 38.15
C ASN A 78 -4.94 -6.67 37.11
N ALA A 79 -4.86 -5.37 37.39
CA ALA A 79 -4.25 -4.39 36.52
C ALA A 79 -2.83 -4.04 36.99
N SER A 80 -1.87 -4.00 36.06
CA SER A 80 -0.54 -3.47 36.33
C SER A 80 -0.59 -1.96 36.60
N ARG A 81 0.54 -1.40 37.06
CA ARG A 81 0.74 0.05 36.98
C ARG A 81 0.78 0.46 35.51
N TYR A 82 0.32 1.69 35.22
CA TYR A 82 0.52 2.27 33.90
C TYR A 82 2.01 2.45 33.57
N SER A 83 2.33 2.38 32.29
CA SER A 83 3.65 2.66 31.73
C SER A 83 4.15 4.02 32.20
N ASN A 84 5.40 4.06 32.64
CA ASN A 84 6.08 5.26 33.10
C ASN A 84 7.52 5.29 32.56
N PRO A 85 7.96 6.37 31.90
CA PRO A 85 7.21 7.59 31.62
C PRO A 85 6.04 7.37 30.64
N PRO A 86 4.99 8.21 30.66
CA PRO A 86 4.07 8.31 29.54
C PRO A 86 4.82 8.82 28.30
N PHE A 87 4.24 8.65 27.12
CA PHE A 87 4.91 9.04 25.88
C PHE A 87 3.98 9.88 24.99
N GLN A 88 4.58 10.68 24.13
CA GLN A 88 3.90 11.35 23.02
C GLN A 88 4.30 10.68 21.71
N PRO A 89 3.39 10.60 20.73
CA PRO A 89 3.73 10.17 19.37
C PRO A 89 4.65 11.19 18.70
N SER A 90 5.52 10.71 17.83
CA SER A 90 6.29 11.55 16.92
C SER A 90 5.69 11.51 15.51
N GLU A 91 5.88 12.57 14.74
CA GLU A 91 5.53 12.57 13.31
C GLU A 91 6.28 11.43 12.57
N SER A 92 5.60 10.84 11.58
CA SER A 92 6.28 9.90 10.66
C SER A 92 7.27 10.68 9.81
N THR A 93 8.55 10.32 9.89
CA THR A 93 9.63 10.95 9.12
C THR A 93 10.03 10.15 7.89
N THR A 94 9.40 8.99 7.64
CA THR A 94 9.62 8.21 6.42
C THR A 94 8.93 8.90 5.25
N PRO A 95 9.67 9.43 4.26
CA PRO A 95 9.06 9.97 3.05
C PRO A 95 8.22 8.88 2.37
N PRO A 96 7.11 9.24 1.68
CA PRO A 96 6.46 8.29 0.79
C PRO A 96 7.51 7.72 -0.19
N PRO A 97 7.50 6.41 -0.47
CA PRO A 97 8.37 5.86 -1.50
C PRO A 97 8.05 6.58 -2.82
N PHE A 98 9.06 7.15 -3.47
CA PHE A 98 8.90 7.58 -4.86
C PHE A 98 8.85 6.31 -5.71
N PRO A 99 7.73 6.03 -6.42
CA PRO A 99 7.70 4.91 -7.34
C PRO A 99 8.76 5.17 -8.42
N ASN A 100 9.66 4.22 -8.63
CA ASN A 100 10.64 4.31 -9.70
C ASN A 100 9.90 4.09 -11.03
N THR A 101 9.40 5.16 -11.63
CA THR A 101 8.59 5.09 -12.85
C THR A 101 9.45 5.16 -14.10
N VAL A 102 9.19 4.27 -15.04
CA VAL A 102 9.80 4.20 -16.38
C VAL A 102 8.72 4.52 -17.42
N VAL A 103 9.12 5.22 -18.49
CA VAL A 103 8.25 5.50 -19.64
C VAL A 103 8.23 4.28 -20.54
N LEU A 104 7.06 3.66 -20.70
CA LEU A 104 6.79 2.58 -21.64
C LEU A 104 6.07 3.15 -22.88
N TYR A 105 6.64 2.91 -24.06
CA TYR A 105 6.15 3.37 -25.36
C TYR A 105 6.66 2.43 -26.47
N GLU A 106 6.36 2.72 -27.73
CA GLU A 106 6.62 1.84 -28.87
C GLU A 106 8.08 1.39 -29.04
N ASP A 107 9.05 2.22 -28.65
CA ASP A 107 10.48 1.92 -28.83
C ASP A 107 11.15 1.33 -27.58
N TYR A 108 10.37 0.98 -26.55
CA TYR A 108 10.92 0.65 -25.23
C TYR A 108 11.95 -0.50 -25.24
N ALA A 109 11.68 -1.57 -25.98
CA ALA A 109 12.57 -2.73 -26.11
C ALA A 109 13.45 -2.69 -27.37
N GLY A 110 13.55 -1.52 -28.01
CA GLY A 110 14.20 -1.31 -29.31
C GLY A 110 13.28 -0.57 -30.27
N GLU A 111 13.86 0.01 -31.33
CA GLU A 111 13.13 0.77 -32.35
C GLU A 111 11.94 -0.02 -32.91
N ASN A 112 10.74 0.57 -32.78
CA ASN A 112 9.43 0.03 -33.16
C ASN A 112 9.08 -1.35 -32.56
N SER A 113 9.73 -1.75 -31.45
CA SER A 113 9.54 -3.08 -30.84
C SER A 113 8.12 -3.38 -30.35
N LEU A 114 7.37 -2.34 -29.99
CA LEU A 114 5.97 -2.41 -29.54
C LEU A 114 5.04 -1.59 -30.45
N GLN A 115 5.48 -1.32 -31.68
CA GLN A 115 4.63 -0.76 -32.72
C GLN A 115 3.65 -1.83 -33.20
N LEU A 116 2.38 -1.45 -33.39
CA LEU A 116 1.37 -2.39 -33.88
C LEU A 116 1.27 -2.37 -35.40
N THR A 117 1.57 -3.50 -36.02
CA THR A 117 1.46 -3.73 -37.46
C THR A 117 0.64 -4.98 -37.76
N ASP A 118 0.11 -5.07 -38.98
CA ASP A 118 -0.53 -6.29 -39.47
C ASP A 118 0.49 -7.33 -39.96
N LEU A 119 0.00 -8.47 -40.47
CA LEU A 119 0.86 -9.56 -40.94
C LEU A 119 1.74 -9.17 -42.15
N ASP A 120 1.33 -8.17 -42.92
CA ASP A 120 2.07 -7.63 -44.06
C ASP A 120 3.01 -6.47 -43.64
N GLY A 121 3.03 -6.13 -42.34
CA GLY A 121 3.82 -5.06 -41.77
C GLY A 121 3.21 -3.66 -41.93
N ALA A 122 1.94 -3.56 -42.33
CA ALA A 122 1.26 -2.27 -42.43
C ALA A 122 0.84 -1.77 -41.02
N PRO A 123 0.99 -0.47 -40.72
CA PRO A 123 0.64 0.08 -39.41
C PRO A 123 -0.86 0.04 -39.16
N ILE A 124 -1.24 -0.28 -37.92
CA ILE A 124 -2.64 -0.31 -37.50
C ILE A 124 -2.94 0.94 -36.67
N ASP A 125 -3.74 1.84 -37.23
CA ASP A 125 -4.22 3.06 -36.56
C ASP A 125 -5.37 2.77 -35.59
N GLU A 126 -5.56 3.61 -34.58
CA GLU A 126 -6.68 3.60 -33.62
C GLU A 126 -6.91 2.25 -32.89
N ALA A 127 -5.89 1.42 -32.75
CA ALA A 127 -5.96 0.23 -31.91
C ALA A 127 -5.78 0.63 -30.43
N GLN A 128 -6.51 -0.02 -29.53
CA GLN A 128 -6.33 0.19 -28.10
C GLN A 128 -5.07 -0.52 -27.62
N VAL A 129 -4.26 0.19 -26.84
CA VAL A 129 -3.12 -0.37 -26.13
C VAL A 129 -3.43 -0.30 -24.65
N ARG A 130 -3.40 -1.43 -23.95
CA ARG A 130 -3.60 -1.50 -22.50
C ARG A 130 -2.42 -2.20 -21.87
N VAL A 131 -1.91 -1.64 -20.78
CA VAL A 131 -0.76 -2.20 -20.06
C VAL A 131 -1.24 -2.71 -18.70
N TYR A 132 -0.87 -3.94 -18.39
CA TYR A 132 -1.19 -4.63 -17.14
C TYR A 132 0.11 -5.08 -16.48
N LYS A 133 0.15 -5.19 -15.14
CA LYS A 133 1.21 -6.01 -14.53
C LYS A 133 0.95 -7.47 -14.93
N LYS A 134 2.00 -8.23 -15.22
CA LYS A 134 1.86 -9.63 -15.64
C LYS A 134 1.10 -10.47 -14.61
N ILE A 135 1.35 -10.24 -13.33
CA ILE A 135 0.63 -10.93 -12.24
C ILE A 135 -0.87 -10.67 -12.27
N ASP A 136 -1.30 -9.43 -12.52
CA ASP A 136 -2.72 -9.08 -12.60
C ASP A 136 -3.37 -9.67 -13.87
N TYR A 137 -2.64 -9.64 -14.99
CA TYR A 137 -3.11 -10.23 -16.24
C TYR A 137 -3.27 -11.75 -16.15
N ASP A 138 -2.29 -12.46 -15.58
CA ASP A 138 -2.31 -13.91 -15.39
C ASP A 138 -3.42 -14.34 -14.41
N LEU A 139 -3.76 -13.49 -13.44
CA LEU A 139 -4.91 -13.66 -12.53
C LEU A 139 -6.25 -13.26 -13.17
N GLN A 140 -6.28 -12.88 -14.45
CA GLN A 140 -7.46 -12.41 -15.18
C GLN A 140 -8.10 -11.16 -14.55
N ASN A 141 -7.33 -10.36 -13.81
CA ASN A 141 -7.76 -9.11 -13.23
C ASN A 141 -7.66 -7.97 -14.25
N TYR A 142 -8.47 -8.04 -15.30
CA TYR A 142 -8.43 -7.09 -16.43
C TYR A 142 -8.91 -5.68 -16.09
N ASP A 143 -9.44 -5.46 -14.88
CA ASP A 143 -9.79 -4.14 -14.35
C ASP A 143 -8.57 -3.40 -13.77
N ALA A 144 -7.49 -4.13 -13.42
CA ALA A 144 -6.23 -3.56 -12.92
C ALA A 144 -5.31 -3.06 -14.05
N VAL A 145 -5.84 -2.22 -14.93
CA VAL A 145 -5.06 -1.58 -15.99
C VAL A 145 -4.11 -0.53 -15.38
N VAL A 146 -2.83 -0.62 -15.72
CA VAL A 146 -1.78 0.34 -15.30
C VAL A 146 -1.90 1.63 -16.09
N GLY A 147 -2.19 1.51 -17.38
CA GLY A 147 -2.48 2.62 -18.27
C GLY A 147 -2.99 2.15 -19.62
N SER A 148 -3.57 3.08 -20.37
CA SER A 148 -4.06 2.81 -21.72
C SER A 148 -3.79 3.96 -22.65
N THR A 149 -3.54 3.65 -23.92
CA THR A 149 -3.36 4.61 -25.00
C THR A 149 -3.96 4.04 -26.28
N MET A 150 -3.82 4.75 -27.39
CA MET A 150 -4.17 4.25 -28.72
C MET A 150 -2.95 4.26 -29.63
N THR A 151 -3.01 3.49 -30.70
CA THR A 151 -2.05 3.64 -31.79
C THR A 151 -2.43 4.80 -32.70
N ASN A 152 -1.43 5.39 -33.36
CA ASN A 152 -1.57 6.45 -34.35
C ASN A 152 -1.45 5.86 -35.78
N ALA A 153 -1.50 6.71 -36.81
CA ALA A 153 -1.43 6.30 -38.21
C ALA A 153 -0.12 5.58 -38.61
N THR A 154 0.92 5.62 -37.78
CA THR A 154 2.15 4.86 -37.98
C THR A 154 2.21 3.58 -37.15
N GLY A 155 1.15 3.22 -36.43
CA GLY A 155 1.10 2.08 -35.49
C GLY A 155 1.83 2.34 -34.17
N GLY A 156 2.43 3.53 -34.02
CA GLY A 156 3.10 3.98 -32.79
C GLY A 156 2.09 4.47 -31.75
N TRP A 157 2.52 4.73 -30.52
CA TRP A 157 1.59 5.04 -29.45
C TRP A 157 1.28 6.55 -29.43
N VAL A 158 0.02 6.92 -29.23
CA VAL A 158 -0.39 8.33 -29.14
C VAL A 158 0.20 9.02 -27.90
N ALA A 159 0.35 8.26 -26.82
CA ALA A 159 0.92 8.73 -25.57
C ALA A 159 1.65 7.59 -24.87
N PRO A 160 2.79 7.86 -24.20
CA PRO A 160 3.49 6.87 -23.39
C PRO A 160 2.69 6.52 -22.12
N ILE A 161 2.97 5.34 -21.56
CA ILE A 161 2.43 4.88 -20.29
C ILE A 161 3.55 4.81 -19.25
N TYR A 162 3.32 5.37 -18.07
CA TYR A 162 4.29 5.32 -16.98
C TYR A 162 4.06 4.04 -16.15
N VAL A 163 5.11 3.27 -15.96
CA VAL A 163 5.07 1.97 -15.27
C VAL A 163 6.15 1.88 -14.20
N GLU A 164 5.91 1.13 -13.12
CA GLU A 164 6.92 0.91 -12.08
C GLU A 164 8.03 -0.04 -12.57
N ALA A 165 9.29 0.30 -12.30
CA ALA A 165 10.44 -0.57 -12.51
C ALA A 165 10.43 -1.81 -11.61
N GLY A 166 11.12 -2.86 -12.04
CA GLY A 166 11.24 -4.14 -11.34
C GLY A 166 10.08 -5.12 -11.59
N TYR A 167 9.18 -4.81 -12.52
CA TYR A 167 8.03 -5.67 -12.85
C TYR A 167 8.05 -6.09 -14.32
N THR A 168 7.37 -7.20 -14.60
CA THR A 168 7.00 -7.58 -15.97
C THR A 168 5.58 -7.10 -16.25
N TYR A 169 5.39 -6.50 -17.40
CA TYR A 169 4.12 -5.98 -17.88
C TYR A 169 3.63 -6.77 -19.08
N VAL A 170 2.32 -6.79 -19.24
CA VAL A 170 1.62 -7.32 -20.41
C VAL A 170 1.04 -6.13 -21.16
N VAL A 171 1.51 -5.93 -22.39
CA VAL A 171 0.94 -4.96 -23.34
C VAL A 171 -0.07 -5.71 -24.20
N HIS A 172 -1.32 -5.29 -24.11
CA HIS A 172 -2.44 -5.88 -24.81
C HIS A 172 -2.95 -4.91 -25.87
N PHE A 173 -2.84 -5.33 -27.13
CA PHE A 173 -3.30 -4.59 -28.30
C PHE A 173 -4.64 -5.16 -28.79
N PHE A 174 -5.61 -4.29 -29.02
CA PHE A 174 -6.93 -4.70 -29.49
C PHE A 174 -7.62 -3.60 -30.30
N LYS A 175 -8.08 -3.94 -31.50
CA LYS A 175 -8.96 -3.11 -32.32
C LYS A 175 -10.27 -3.87 -32.56
N PRO A 176 -11.40 -3.43 -31.99
CA PRO A 176 -12.69 -4.10 -32.17
C PRO A 176 -12.98 -4.38 -33.65
N ASP A 177 -13.40 -5.61 -33.93
CA ASP A 177 -13.81 -6.09 -35.27
C ASP A 177 -12.74 -5.97 -36.38
N ALA A 178 -11.48 -5.69 -36.03
CA ALA A 178 -10.41 -5.46 -37.00
C ALA A 178 -9.09 -6.15 -36.68
N PHE A 179 -8.63 -6.16 -35.41
CA PHE A 179 -7.32 -6.72 -35.06
C PHE A 179 -7.20 -7.10 -33.57
N GLY A 180 -6.41 -8.13 -33.28
CA GLY A 180 -6.14 -8.60 -31.93
C GLY A 180 -7.15 -9.63 -31.40
N PRO A 181 -7.02 -10.06 -30.12
CA PRO A 181 -6.05 -9.56 -29.16
C PRO A 181 -4.62 -10.03 -29.46
N GLU A 182 -3.69 -9.09 -29.45
CA GLU A 182 -2.25 -9.38 -29.48
C GLU A 182 -1.62 -8.97 -28.15
N ILE A 183 -0.69 -9.78 -27.67
CA ILE A 183 -0.15 -9.68 -26.33
C ILE A 183 1.37 -9.74 -26.41
N THR A 184 2.02 -8.74 -25.82
CA THR A 184 3.48 -8.69 -25.71
C THR A 184 3.88 -8.51 -24.25
N GLU A 185 4.79 -9.37 -23.77
CA GLU A 185 5.36 -9.23 -22.44
C GLU A 185 6.60 -8.31 -22.48
N VAL A 186 6.69 -7.40 -21.52
CA VAL A 186 7.77 -6.42 -21.43
C VAL A 186 8.33 -6.43 -20.02
N VAL A 187 9.62 -6.71 -19.88
CA VAL A 187 10.32 -6.64 -18.60
C VAL A 187 10.86 -5.23 -18.41
N VAL A 188 10.49 -4.59 -17.32
CA VAL A 188 10.99 -3.26 -16.94
C VAL A 188 11.95 -3.46 -15.75
N PRO A 189 13.27 -3.32 -15.94
CA PRO A 189 14.26 -3.58 -14.90
C PRO A 189 14.27 -2.51 -13.81
#